data_AF-A0A0G0KXN6-F1
#
_entry.id   AF-A0A0G0KXN6-F1
#
_cell.length_a   1.000
_cell.length_b   1.000
_cell.length_c   1.000
_cell.angle_alpha   90.00
_cell.angle_beta   90.00
_cell.angle_gamma   90.00
#
_symmetry.space_group_name_H-M   'P 1'
#
loop_
_entity.id
_entity.type
_entity.pdbx_description
1 polymer ?
#
loop_
_entity_poly.entity_id
_entity_poly.type
_entity_poly.pdbx_seq_one_letter_code
_entity_poly.pdbx_strand_id
1 'polypeptide(L)'
;MNNKSGITNNEEFYHKDIFGNVVDIDLGATEDEEEKPLLDKRGREFNIFTFTDAVGARKKKEAWILYQKALSAGLSAEEIFFKLVWQVKSMLVASKTKNAEEADMKTFPYNKAKSFLKNFKSEELENLSENIIIGYQEARRGMGEMETLVEKTILKL
;
A
#
# COMPACT_ATOMS: atom_id res chain seq x y z
N MET A 1 13.39 -40.54 -40.51
CA MET A 1 12.21 -39.67 -40.69
C MET A 1 11.37 -39.71 -39.42
N ASN A 2 11.21 -38.54 -38.80
CA ASN A 2 10.29 -38.10 -37.74
C ASN A 2 10.18 -38.95 -36.45
N ASN A 3 10.88 -38.64 -35.35
CA ASN A 3 10.90 -37.47 -34.43
C ASN A 3 9.92 -37.63 -33.24
N LYS A 4 10.46 -37.51 -32.03
CA LYS A 4 9.89 -37.87 -30.73
C LYS A 4 9.02 -36.77 -30.13
N SER A 5 8.01 -37.19 -29.38
CA SER A 5 7.43 -36.62 -28.14
C SER A 5 7.52 -35.10 -27.88
N GLY A 6 6.36 -34.48 -27.66
CA GLY A 6 6.23 -33.21 -26.96
C GLY A 6 4.83 -33.10 -26.36
N ILE A 7 4.74 -33.38 -25.05
CA ILE A 7 3.55 -33.28 -24.22
C ILE A 7 3.05 -31.83 -24.24
N THR A 8 1.77 -31.63 -24.53
CA THR A 8 1.10 -30.33 -24.47
C THR A 8 0.84 -29.97 -23.00
N ASN A 9 1.81 -29.34 -22.35
CA ASN A 9 1.59 -28.70 -21.05
C ASN A 9 0.82 -27.38 -21.25
N ASN A 10 -0.50 -27.48 -21.37
CA ASN A 10 -1.41 -26.39 -21.05
C ASN A 10 -1.62 -26.41 -19.52
N GLU A 11 -0.58 -26.06 -18.77
CA GLU A 11 -0.70 -25.78 -17.34
C GLU A 11 -1.19 -24.34 -17.21
N GLU A 12 -2.50 -24.17 -17.40
CA GLU A 12 -3.22 -23.03 -16.85
C GLU A 12 -2.89 -22.96 -15.36
N PHE A 13 -2.30 -21.84 -14.94
CA PHE A 13 -1.86 -21.55 -13.59
C PHE A 13 -3.07 -21.46 -12.65
N TYR A 14 -3.63 -22.60 -12.22
CA TYR A 14 -4.67 -22.64 -11.20
C TYR A 14 -4.05 -22.50 -9.82
N HIS A 15 -4.34 -21.41 -9.11
CA HIS A 15 -4.07 -21.31 -7.68
C HIS A 15 -5.00 -22.27 -6.92
N LYS A 16 -4.44 -23.31 -6.32
CA LYS A 16 -5.18 -24.20 -5.42
C LYS A 16 -5.17 -23.61 -4.01
N ASP A 17 -6.30 -23.68 -3.32
CA ASP A 17 -6.32 -23.39 -1.89
C ASP A 17 -5.55 -24.47 -1.10
N ILE A 18 -5.42 -24.25 0.21
CA ILE A 18 -4.77 -25.19 1.13
C ILE A 18 -5.49 -26.55 1.24
N PHE A 19 -6.68 -26.68 0.65
CA PHE A 19 -7.49 -27.89 0.60
C PHE A 19 -7.47 -28.55 -0.79
N GLY A 20 -6.68 -28.03 -1.72
CA GLY A 20 -6.50 -28.60 -3.05
C GLY A 20 -7.65 -28.34 -4.02
N ASN A 21 -8.60 -27.47 -3.65
CA ASN A 21 -9.66 -27.06 -4.56
C ASN A 21 -9.10 -26.02 -5.52
N VAL A 22 -9.49 -26.12 -6.80
CA VAL A 22 -9.29 -25.03 -7.75
C VAL A 22 -10.19 -23.91 -7.29
N VAL A 23 -9.60 -22.85 -6.75
CA VAL A 23 -10.33 -21.65 -6.40
C VAL A 23 -9.95 -20.65 -7.47
N ASP A 24 -10.83 -20.50 -8.45
CA ASP A 24 -10.86 -19.30 -9.27
C ASP A 24 -11.25 -18.17 -8.31
N ILE A 25 -10.26 -17.63 -7.59
CA ILE A 25 -10.41 -16.32 -6.99
C ILE A 25 -10.32 -15.39 -8.18
N ASP A 26 -11.48 -15.20 -8.84
CA ASP A 26 -11.76 -13.92 -9.47
C ASP A 26 -11.58 -12.90 -8.36
N LEU A 27 -10.42 -12.23 -8.32
CA LEU A 27 -10.11 -11.14 -7.38
C LEU A 27 -11.01 -9.92 -7.66
N GLY A 28 -12.09 -10.09 -8.42
CA GLY A 28 -12.80 -9.07 -9.11
C GLY A 28 -11.91 -8.54 -10.23
N ALA A 29 -12.55 -7.92 -11.22
CA ALA A 29 -11.94 -6.85 -11.96
C ALA A 29 -11.05 -6.02 -11.03
N THR A 30 -9.88 -5.58 -11.49
CA THR A 30 -9.30 -4.37 -10.93
C THR A 30 -10.42 -3.35 -11.02
N GLU A 31 -11.12 -3.14 -9.90
CA GLU A 31 -12.06 -2.05 -9.81
C GLU A 31 -11.20 -0.89 -10.29
N ASP A 32 -11.65 -0.23 -11.35
CA ASP A 32 -11.32 1.16 -11.48
C ASP A 32 -11.91 1.80 -10.21
N GLU A 33 -11.19 1.64 -9.09
CA GLU A 33 -11.29 2.45 -7.90
C GLU A 33 -10.92 3.81 -8.46
N GLU A 34 -11.92 4.50 -9.01
CA GLU A 34 -11.95 5.96 -9.01
C GLU A 34 -11.72 6.30 -7.55
N GLU A 35 -10.44 6.52 -7.19
CA GLU A 35 -10.03 6.86 -5.83
C GLU A 35 -10.84 8.10 -5.47
N LYS A 36 -11.92 7.90 -4.71
CA LYS A 36 -12.78 9.01 -4.32
C LYS A 36 -11.90 10.02 -3.59
N PRO A 37 -11.86 11.28 -4.05
CA PRO A 37 -11.03 12.28 -3.42
C PRO A 37 -11.44 12.42 -1.97
N LEU A 38 -10.46 12.42 -1.06
CA LEU A 38 -10.74 12.76 0.34
C LEU A 38 -11.14 14.23 0.37
N LEU A 39 -12.26 14.53 1.01
CA LEU A 39 -12.80 15.88 1.10
C LEU A 39 -12.46 16.48 2.46
N ASP A 40 -12.14 17.76 2.47
CA ASP A 40 -12.09 18.53 3.70
C ASP A 40 -13.50 18.76 4.26
N LYS A 41 -13.58 19.30 5.47
CA LYS A 41 -14.83 19.69 6.14
C LYS A 41 -15.69 20.71 5.38
N ARG A 42 -15.18 21.30 4.29
CA ARG A 42 -15.88 22.23 3.39
C ARG A 42 -16.24 21.58 2.06
N GLY A 43 -16.06 20.27 1.91
CA GLY A 43 -16.35 19.51 0.70
C GLY A 43 -15.34 19.72 -0.43
N ARG A 44 -14.16 20.26 -0.14
CA ARG A 44 -13.11 20.49 -1.15
C ARG A 44 -12.10 19.35 -1.13
N GLU A 45 -11.61 18.96 -2.30
CA GLU A 45 -10.59 17.94 -2.42
C GLU A 45 -9.34 18.29 -1.60
N PHE A 46 -8.94 17.36 -0.73
CA PHE A 46 -7.72 17.42 0.05
C PHE A 46 -6.68 16.51 -0.60
N ASN A 47 -5.57 17.09 -1.05
CA ASN A 47 -4.49 16.33 -1.69
C ASN A 47 -3.67 15.53 -0.67
N ILE A 48 -4.22 14.38 -0.27
CA ILE A 48 -3.61 13.45 0.69
C ILE A 48 -2.33 12.81 0.14
N PHE A 49 -2.14 12.78 -1.18
CA PHE A 49 -0.94 12.20 -1.78
C PHE A 49 0.33 12.98 -1.46
N THR A 50 0.21 14.28 -1.15
CA THR A 50 1.37 15.05 -0.65
C THR A 50 1.91 14.48 0.66
N PHE A 51 1.02 13.99 1.53
CA PHE A 51 1.40 13.34 2.78
C PHE A 51 2.10 12.00 2.52
N THR A 52 1.53 11.13 1.67
CA THR A 52 2.14 9.83 1.34
C THR A 52 3.48 9.99 0.61
N ASP A 53 3.62 11.01 -0.23
CA ASP A 53 4.88 11.36 -0.89
C ASP A 53 5.95 11.79 0.11
N ALA A 54 5.59 12.59 1.12
CA ALA A 54 6.52 13.00 2.17
C ALA A 54 7.00 11.79 3.00
N VAL A 55 6.12 10.81 3.24
CA VAL A 55 6.47 9.54 3.90
C VAL A 55 7.43 8.73 3.02
N GLY A 56 7.11 8.50 1.74
CA GLY A 56 7.99 7.79 0.79
C GLY A 56 9.34 8.50 0.56
N ALA A 57 9.36 9.83 0.67
CA ALA A 57 10.58 10.62 0.61
C ALA A 57 11.35 10.69 1.95
N ARG A 58 10.85 10.04 3.02
CA ARG A 58 11.39 10.07 4.39
C ARG A 58 11.58 11.47 4.97
N LYS A 59 10.70 12.38 4.59
CA LYS A 59 10.73 13.75 5.10
C LYS A 59 9.85 13.84 6.34
N LYS A 60 10.29 13.24 7.46
CA LYS A 60 9.50 13.10 8.69
C LYS A 60 8.81 14.39 9.17
N LYS A 61 9.53 15.53 9.13
CA LYS A 61 8.99 16.84 9.53
C LYS A 61 7.89 17.30 8.58
N GLU A 62 8.09 17.12 7.27
CA GLU A 62 7.11 17.48 6.24
C GLU A 62 5.86 16.60 6.35
N ALA A 63 6.06 15.29 6.49
CA ALA A 63 4.99 14.32 6.69
C ALA A 63 4.17 14.62 7.95
N TRP A 64 4.81 14.97 9.07
CA TRP A 64 4.11 15.36 10.30
C TRP A 64 3.28 16.63 10.13
N ILE A 65 3.83 17.67 9.48
CA ILE A 65 3.08 18.90 9.19
C ILE A 65 1.86 18.62 8.31
N LEU A 66 2.03 17.79 7.26
CA LEU A 66 0.94 17.44 6.35
C LEU A 66 -0.14 16.60 7.04
N TYR A 67 0.26 15.69 7.94
CA TYR A 67 -0.65 14.95 8.78
C TYR A 67 -1.50 15.86 9.68
N GLN A 68 -0.88 16.82 10.38
CA GLN A 68 -1.60 17.79 11.20
C GLN A 68 -2.54 18.69 10.37
N LYS A 69 -2.14 19.05 9.15
CA LYS A 69 -3.01 19.77 8.20
C LYS A 69 -4.22 18.94 7.78
N ALA A 70 -4.05 17.64 7.53
CA ALA A 70 -5.14 16.73 7.17
C ALA A 70 -6.16 16.61 8.30
N LEU A 71 -5.70 16.39 9.55
CA LEU A 71 -6.57 16.39 10.72
C LEU A 71 -7.31 17.73 10.90
N SER A 72 -6.60 18.85 10.74
CA SER A 72 -7.20 20.20 10.83
C SER A 72 -8.23 20.49 9.72
N ALA A 73 -8.07 19.83 8.58
CA ALA A 73 -9.00 19.86 7.46
C ALA A 73 -10.25 19.00 7.72
N GLY A 74 -10.26 18.15 8.75
CA GLY A 74 -11.40 17.33 9.16
C GLY A 74 -11.33 15.88 8.69
N LEU A 75 -10.22 15.45 8.10
CA LEU A 75 -10.00 14.04 7.79
C LEU A 75 -9.77 13.29 9.11
N SER A 76 -10.33 12.09 9.21
CA SER A 76 -10.06 11.19 10.34
C SER A 76 -8.66 10.61 10.25
N ALA A 77 -8.07 10.26 11.40
CA ALA A 77 -6.80 9.56 11.44
C ALA A 77 -6.84 8.22 10.69
N GLU A 78 -8.00 7.56 10.67
CA GLU A 78 -8.21 6.29 9.98
C GLU A 78 -8.18 6.42 8.45
N GLU A 79 -8.81 7.46 7.88
CA GLU A 79 -8.70 7.74 6.44
C GLU A 79 -7.25 8.01 6.02
N ILE A 80 -6.53 8.79 6.82
CA ILE A 80 -5.12 9.10 6.56
C ILE A 80 -4.25 7.84 6.72
N PHE A 81 -4.55 7.02 7.73
CA PHE A 81 -3.88 5.75 7.99
C PHE A 81 -4.02 4.80 6.80
N PHE A 82 -5.21 4.63 6.23
CA PHE A 82 -5.37 3.74 5.07
C PHE A 82 -4.57 4.23 3.86
N LYS A 83 -4.48 5.55 3.61
CA LYS A 83 -3.60 6.09 2.56
C LYS A 83 -2.12 5.82 2.84
N LEU A 84 -1.68 5.88 4.10
CA LEU A 84 -0.34 5.48 4.50
C LEU A 84 -0.08 3.98 4.23
N VAL A 85 -1.01 3.10 4.63
CA VAL A 85 -0.92 1.65 4.39
C VAL A 85 -0.79 1.36 2.90
N TRP A 86 -1.62 1.98 2.07
CA TRP A 86 -1.57 1.82 0.61
C TRP A 86 -0.22 2.22 0.03
N GLN A 87 0.35 3.34 0.48
CA GLN A 87 1.67 3.78 0.04
C GLN A 87 2.77 2.77 0.43
N VAL A 88 2.80 2.32 1.68
CA VAL A 88 3.81 1.38 2.18
C VAL A 88 3.66 0.01 1.49
N LYS A 89 2.43 -0.49 1.34
CA LYS A 89 2.11 -1.70 0.58
C LYS A 89 2.60 -1.59 -0.87
N SER A 90 2.31 -0.47 -1.53
CA SER A 90 2.75 -0.24 -2.92
C SER A 90 4.27 -0.26 -3.04
N MET A 91 4.98 0.30 -2.07
CA MET A 91 6.45 0.23 -2.02
C MET A 91 6.95 -1.20 -1.81
N LEU A 92 6.34 -1.97 -0.90
CA LEU A 92 6.71 -3.38 -0.70
C LEU A 92 6.48 -4.23 -1.96
N VAL A 93 5.37 -4.02 -2.66
CA VAL A 93 5.11 -4.72 -3.93
C VAL A 93 6.15 -4.32 -4.97
N ALA A 94 6.42 -3.03 -5.11
CA ALA A 94 7.41 -2.51 -6.07
C ALA A 94 8.85 -2.96 -5.78
N SER A 95 9.17 -3.30 -4.53
CA SER A 95 10.50 -3.82 -4.15
C SER A 95 10.69 -5.30 -4.50
N LYS A 96 9.59 -6.06 -4.59
CA LYS A 96 9.60 -7.50 -4.87
C LYS A 96 9.35 -7.85 -6.35
N THR A 97 8.91 -6.89 -7.14
CA THR A 97 8.56 -7.04 -8.57
C THR A 97 9.48 -6.19 -9.45
N LYS A 98 9.52 -6.49 -10.75
CA LYS A 98 10.35 -5.77 -11.72
C LYS A 98 9.60 -4.61 -12.36
N ASN A 99 8.33 -4.82 -12.73
CA ASN A 99 7.50 -3.84 -13.43
C ASN A 99 6.05 -3.84 -12.91
N ALA A 100 5.26 -2.88 -13.40
CA ALA A 100 3.87 -2.68 -12.96
C ALA A 100 2.93 -3.82 -13.39
N GLU A 101 3.22 -4.48 -14.51
CA GLU A 101 2.46 -5.61 -15.04
C GLU A 101 2.61 -6.85 -14.14
N GLU A 102 3.83 -7.19 -13.73
CA GLU A 102 4.11 -8.28 -12.78
C GLU A 102 3.45 -8.02 -11.40
N ALA A 103 3.28 -6.75 -11.04
CA ALA A 103 2.66 -6.35 -9.79
C ALA A 103 1.13 -6.25 -9.85
N ASP A 104 0.52 -6.43 -11.03
CA ASP A 104 -0.90 -6.14 -11.29
C ASP A 104 -1.32 -4.74 -10.78
N MET A 105 -0.50 -3.73 -11.11
CA MET A 105 -0.69 -2.35 -10.67
C MET A 105 -0.71 -1.38 -11.85
N LYS A 106 -1.44 -0.26 -11.69
CA LYS A 106 -1.34 0.88 -12.62
C LYS A 106 0.10 1.43 -12.62
N THR A 107 0.59 1.83 -13.81
CA THR A 107 1.99 2.23 -14.03
C THR A 107 2.43 3.42 -13.17
N PHE A 108 1.56 4.43 -13.00
CA PHE A 108 1.91 5.63 -12.25
C PHE A 108 2.14 5.37 -10.76
N PRO A 109 1.18 4.77 -10.01
CA PRO A 109 1.40 4.41 -8.60
C PRO A 109 2.61 3.49 -8.40
N TYR A 110 2.79 2.50 -9.28
CA TYR A 110 3.92 1.58 -9.23
C TYR A 110 5.26 2.31 -9.34
N ASN A 111 5.44 3.11 -10.39
CA ASN A 111 6.69 3.83 -10.63
C ASN A 111 6.97 4.85 -9.53
N LYS A 112 5.93 5.50 -9.00
CA LYS A 112 6.04 6.42 -7.88
C LYS A 112 6.56 5.71 -6.64
N ALA A 113 5.93 4.60 -6.25
CA ALA A 113 6.37 3.77 -5.13
C ALA A 113 7.81 3.26 -5.33
N LYS A 114 8.13 2.77 -6.53
CA LYS A 114 9.47 2.30 -6.90
C LYS A 114 10.54 3.40 -6.75
N SER A 115 10.19 4.64 -7.09
CA SER A 115 11.12 5.79 -6.98
C SER A 115 11.53 6.10 -5.53
N PHE A 116 10.69 5.73 -4.55
CA PHE A 116 10.94 5.95 -3.13
C PHE A 116 11.80 4.85 -2.49
N LEU A 117 11.94 3.68 -3.12
CA LEU A 117 12.69 2.55 -2.56
C LEU A 117 14.14 2.87 -2.24
N LYS A 118 14.76 3.77 -3.01
CA LYS A 118 16.13 4.25 -2.77
C LYS A 118 16.33 4.90 -1.39
N ASN A 119 15.24 5.32 -0.73
CA ASN A 119 15.29 5.97 0.58
C ASN A 119 15.19 4.94 1.74
N PHE A 120 14.91 3.68 1.46
CA PHE A 120 14.66 2.64 2.47
C PHE A 120 15.60 1.46 2.30
N LYS A 121 15.99 0.85 3.42
CA LYS A 121 16.55 -0.50 3.40
C LYS A 121 15.39 -1.51 3.28
N SER A 122 15.64 -2.67 2.69
CA SER A 122 14.60 -3.69 2.51
C SER A 122 13.96 -4.12 3.85
N GLU A 123 14.80 -4.46 4.83
CA GLU A 123 14.35 -4.86 6.19
C GLU A 123 13.59 -3.73 6.89
N GLU A 124 13.99 -2.48 6.67
CA GLU A 124 13.33 -1.33 7.29
C GLU A 124 11.92 -1.10 6.74
N LEU A 125 11.73 -1.29 5.43
CA LEU A 125 10.40 -1.17 4.81
C LEU A 125 9.47 -2.31 5.27
N GLU A 126 10.01 -3.51 5.44
CA GLU A 126 9.26 -4.65 5.99
C GLU A 126 8.85 -4.40 7.45
N ASN A 127 9.80 -3.95 8.29
CA ASN A 127 9.52 -3.57 9.67
C ASN A 127 8.51 -2.42 9.75
N LEU A 128 8.58 -1.42 8.87
CA LEU A 128 7.60 -0.33 8.83
C LEU A 128 6.19 -0.87 8.56
N SER A 129 6.04 -1.74 7.55
CA SER A 129 4.76 -2.36 7.24
C SER A 129 4.22 -3.20 8.38
N GLU A 130 5.06 -4.02 9.02
CA GLU A 130 4.66 -4.85 10.15
C GLU A 130 4.17 -3.98 11.33
N ASN A 131 4.93 -2.95 11.71
CA ASN A 131 4.58 -2.05 12.80
C ASN A 131 3.25 -1.31 12.56
N ILE A 132 2.97 -0.91 11.32
CA ILE A 132 1.71 -0.24 10.94
C ILE A 132 0.51 -1.18 11.18
N ILE A 133 0.62 -2.44 10.77
CA ILE A 133 -0.47 -3.42 10.91
C ILE A 133 -0.67 -3.82 12.38
N ILE A 134 0.42 -4.09 13.11
CA ILE A 134 0.35 -4.41 14.54
C ILE A 134 -0.32 -3.26 15.30
N GLY A 135 0.17 -2.03 15.11
CA GLY A 135 -0.36 -0.87 15.79
C GLY A 135 -1.83 -0.59 15.47
N TYR A 136 -2.28 -0.88 14.25
CA TYR A 136 -3.71 -0.79 13.90
C TYR A 136 -4.55 -1.81 14.67
N GLN A 137 -4.08 -3.06 14.77
CA GLN A 137 -4.78 -4.09 15.55
C GLN A 137 -4.85 -3.73 17.04
N GLU A 138 -3.77 -3.15 17.59
CA GLU A 138 -3.74 -2.64 18.97
C GLU A 138 -4.73 -1.50 19.17
N ALA A 139 -4.75 -0.51 18.27
CA ALA A 139 -5.70 0.60 18.32
C ALA A 139 -7.16 0.11 18.24
N ARG A 140 -7.45 -0.85 17.34
CA ARG A 140 -8.78 -1.48 17.23
C ARG A 140 -9.20 -2.27 18.47
N ARG A 141 -8.24 -2.73 19.27
CA ARG A 141 -8.46 -3.38 20.58
C ARG A 141 -8.58 -2.39 21.74
N GLY A 142 -8.51 -1.08 21.48
CA GLY A 142 -8.55 -0.04 22.50
C GLY A 142 -7.25 0.12 23.29
N MET A 143 -6.13 -0.41 22.78
CA MET A 143 -4.81 -0.30 23.41
C MET A 143 -4.03 0.94 22.95
N GLY A 144 -4.68 1.85 22.23
CA GLY A 144 -4.11 3.11 21.76
C GLY A 144 -5.05 3.84 20.80
N GLU A 145 -4.67 5.06 20.42
CA GLU A 145 -5.43 5.92 19.51
C GLU A 145 -4.83 5.87 18.09
N MET A 146 -5.70 5.90 17.07
CA MET A 146 -5.29 5.92 15.66
C MET A 146 -4.40 7.13 15.35
N GLU A 147 -4.72 8.27 15.97
CA GLU A 147 -3.98 9.52 15.81
C GLU A 147 -2.52 9.36 16.23
N THR A 148 -2.34 8.72 17.39
CA THR A 148 -1.04 8.48 18.01
C THR A 148 -0.25 7.43 17.22
N LEU A 149 -0.92 6.41 16.70
CA LEU A 149 -0.31 5.38 15.85
C LEU A 149 0.31 6.00 14.59
N VAL A 150 -0.47 6.79 13.85
CA VAL A 150 0.00 7.43 12.61
C VAL A 150 1.15 8.39 12.92
N GLU A 151 1.01 9.21 13.95
CA GLU A 151 2.05 10.16 14.36
C GLU A 151 3.36 9.46 14.74
N LYS A 152 3.31 8.44 15.60
CA LYS A 152 4.49 7.67 16.01
C LYS A 152 5.15 6.99 14.83
N THR A 153 4.35 6.46 13.90
CA THR A 153 4.86 5.84 12.67
C THR A 153 5.68 6.84 11.85
N ILE A 154 5.14 8.03 11.61
CA ILE A 154 5.81 9.07 10.81
C ILE A 154 7.07 9.60 11.50
N LEU A 155 7.04 9.79 12.82
CA LEU A 155 8.17 10.35 13.57
C LEU A 155 9.36 9.38 13.71
N LYS A 156 9.13 8.08 13.49
CA LYS A 156 10.16 7.03 13.48
C LYS A 156 10.84 6.84 12.11
N LEU A 157 10.37 7.52 11.06
CA LEU A 157 10.98 7.51 9.71
C LEU A 157 12.34 8.23 9.66
#